data_AF-A0A3D0CM47-F1
#
_entry.id   AF-A0A3D0CM47-F1
#
_cell.length_a   1.000
_cell.length_b   1.000
_cell.length_c   1.000
_cell.angle_alpha   90.00
_cell.angle_beta   90.00
_cell.angle_gamma   90.00
#
_symmetry.space_group_name_H-M   'P 1'
#
loop_
_entity.id
_entity.type
_entity.pdbx_description
1 polymer ?
#
loop_
_entity_poly.entity_id
_entity_poly.type
_entity_poly.pdbx_seq_one_letter_code
_entity_poly.pdbx_strand_id
1 'polypeptide(L)'
;MVKETFTDKLIKRFYGITGPLDEQKRQQVDRMGNIAFVVLFFTLLFGNCIAFLLSFKYPELVARVYPILLLIIIWVVGSILTYKFKMSAVNAIDEEELTEKEQKQLKHVGLKSGLYFGLGMFLGMPLVHFLVDHKDYFTELFSFRNMLSGIFEAILFGAIMQGLVNARIKQAKSQAEKDD
;
A
#
# COMPACT_ATOMS: atom_id res chain seq x y z
N MET A 1 4.24 -26.22 -14.95
CA MET A 1 3.98 -25.05 -14.09
C MET A 1 2.53 -24.64 -14.28
N VAL A 2 1.73 -24.65 -13.21
CA VAL A 2 0.36 -24.10 -13.23
C VAL A 2 0.47 -22.60 -13.45
N LYS A 3 -0.34 -22.06 -14.37
CA LYS A 3 -0.31 -20.63 -14.71
C LYS A 3 -1.03 -19.86 -13.61
N GLU A 4 -0.32 -18.95 -12.94
CA GLU A 4 -0.91 -18.09 -11.90
C GLU A 4 -2.06 -17.25 -12.46
N THR A 5 -3.15 -17.15 -11.69
CA THR A 5 -4.30 -16.31 -12.01
C THR A 5 -4.01 -14.83 -11.69
N PHE A 6 -4.85 -13.92 -12.18
CA PHE A 6 -4.74 -12.49 -11.85
C PHE A 6 -4.91 -12.24 -10.34
N THR A 7 -5.79 -13.00 -9.70
CA THR A 7 -6.03 -12.96 -8.25
C THR A 7 -4.77 -13.35 -7.47
N ASP A 8 -4.08 -14.41 -7.89
CA ASP A 8 -2.84 -14.85 -7.24
C ASP A 8 -1.77 -13.76 -7.30
N LYS A 9 -1.64 -13.08 -8.44
CA LYS A 9 -0.70 -11.95 -8.58
C LYS A 9 -1.06 -10.77 -7.69
N LEU A 10 -2.35 -10.45 -7.56
CA LEU A 10 -2.83 -9.40 -6.65
C LEU A 10 -2.53 -9.74 -5.19
N ILE A 11 -2.83 -10.97 -4.77
CA ILE A 11 -2.58 -11.47 -3.42
C ILE A 11 -1.07 -11.41 -3.11
N LYS A 12 -0.23 -11.95 -3.99
CA LYS A 12 1.23 -11.90 -3.84
C LYS A 12 1.73 -10.46 -3.73
N ARG A 13 1.21 -9.54 -4.54
CA ARG A 13 1.59 -8.11 -4.49
C ARG A 13 1.12 -7.42 -3.21
N PHE A 14 -0.08 -7.73 -2.74
CA PHE A 14 -0.68 -7.11 -1.55
C PHE A 14 0.02 -7.57 -0.26
N TYR A 15 0.33 -8.86 -0.15
CA TYR A 15 0.99 -9.44 1.02
C TYR A 15 2.51 -9.47 0.92
N GLY A 16 3.08 -9.18 -0.25
CA GLY A 16 4.53 -9.14 -0.46
C GLY A 16 5.19 -10.50 -0.60
N ILE A 17 4.46 -11.51 -1.07
CA ILE A 17 4.92 -12.89 -1.20
C ILE A 17 5.76 -13.04 -2.47
N THR A 18 7.01 -13.50 -2.30
CA THR A 18 7.93 -13.91 -3.37
C THR A 18 7.83 -15.43 -3.62
N GLY A 19 8.14 -15.89 -4.84
CA GLY A 19 8.02 -17.32 -5.20
C GLY A 19 6.60 -17.78 -5.55
N PRO A 20 6.35 -19.07 -5.84
CA PRO A 20 5.02 -19.60 -6.16
C PRO A 20 4.09 -19.55 -4.93
N LEU A 21 2.80 -19.27 -5.18
CA LEU A 21 1.78 -19.31 -4.14
C LEU A 21 1.35 -20.76 -3.88
N ASP A 22 2.11 -21.47 -3.04
CA ASP A 22 1.79 -22.84 -2.66
C ASP A 22 0.52 -22.92 -1.80
N GLU A 23 -0.11 -24.10 -1.76
CA GLU A 23 -1.39 -24.32 -1.06
C GLU A 23 -1.30 -23.94 0.43
N GLN A 24 -0.17 -24.21 1.09
CA GLN A 24 0.05 -23.81 2.49
C GLN A 24 0.14 -22.29 2.66
N LYS A 25 0.87 -21.59 1.76
CA LYS A 25 0.99 -20.13 1.77
C LYS A 25 -0.39 -19.50 1.52
N ARG A 26 -1.16 -20.06 0.58
CA ARG A 26 -2.53 -19.64 0.27
C ARG A 26 -3.47 -19.81 1.45
N GLN A 27 -3.47 -20.97 2.11
CA GLN A 27 -4.33 -21.23 3.27
C GLN A 27 -4.01 -20.31 4.46
N GLN A 28 -2.74 -19.98 4.68
CA GLN A 28 -2.35 -19.01 5.70
C GLN A 28 -2.82 -17.60 5.37
N VAL A 29 -2.63 -17.17 4.12
CA VAL A 29 -3.11 -15.88 3.63
C VAL A 29 -4.62 -15.76 3.80
N ASP A 30 -5.37 -16.78 3.38
CA ASP A 30 -6.82 -16.80 3.46
C ASP A 30 -7.31 -16.79 4.92
N ARG A 31 -6.64 -17.52 5.82
CA ARG A 31 -6.97 -17.51 7.25
C ARG A 31 -6.78 -16.12 7.85
N MET A 32 -5.66 -15.47 7.57
CA MET A 32 -5.38 -14.12 8.09
C MET A 32 -6.29 -13.07 7.47
N GLY A 33 -6.50 -13.16 6.16
CA GLY A 33 -7.43 -12.30 5.41
C GLY A 33 -8.85 -12.39 5.96
N ASN A 34 -9.33 -13.60 6.24
CA ASN A 34 -10.66 -13.81 6.81
C ASN A 34 -10.79 -13.25 8.24
N ILE A 35 -9.77 -13.39 9.08
CA ILE A 35 -9.80 -12.78 10.43
C ILE A 35 -9.87 -11.26 10.32
N ALA A 36 -9.02 -10.65 9.49
CA ALA A 36 -9.02 -9.21 9.27
C ALA A 36 -10.35 -8.73 8.68
N PHE A 37 -10.90 -9.49 7.72
CA PHE A 37 -12.20 -9.23 7.12
C PHE A 37 -13.31 -9.24 8.16
N VAL A 38 -13.39 -10.26 9.02
CA VAL A 38 -14.43 -10.34 10.06
C VAL A 38 -14.34 -9.15 11.01
N VAL A 39 -13.15 -8.79 11.47
CA VAL A 39 -12.95 -7.64 12.37
C VAL A 39 -13.36 -6.33 11.70
N LEU A 40 -12.91 -6.09 10.46
CA LEU A 40 -13.27 -4.89 9.71
C LEU A 40 -14.76 -4.84 9.39
N PHE A 41 -15.35 -5.95 8.99
CA PHE A 41 -16.75 -6.06 8.62
C PHE A 41 -17.64 -5.61 9.79
N PHE A 42 -17.45 -6.18 10.98
CA PHE A 42 -18.26 -5.79 12.14
C PHE A 42 -17.95 -4.37 12.61
N THR A 43 -16.67 -3.96 12.62
CA THR A 43 -16.30 -2.59 13.01
C THR A 43 -16.97 -1.55 12.11
N LEU A 44 -16.95 -1.78 10.79
CA LEU A 44 -17.57 -0.89 9.82
C LEU A 44 -19.10 -1.00 9.88
N LEU A 45 -19.68 -2.18 10.05
CA LEU A 45 -21.13 -2.35 10.15
C LEU A 45 -21.69 -1.51 11.31
N PHE A 46 -21.15 -1.71 12.51
CA PHE A 46 -21.60 -0.96 13.69
C PHE A 46 -21.22 0.52 13.61
N GLY A 47 -20.01 0.85 13.14
CA GLY A 47 -19.56 2.23 12.95
C GLY A 47 -20.47 3.02 12.00
N ASN A 48 -20.85 2.43 10.86
CA ASN A 48 -21.77 3.04 9.90
C ASN A 48 -23.17 3.20 10.47
N CYS A 49 -23.70 2.20 11.21
CA CYS A 49 -25.00 2.33 11.87
C CYS A 49 -25.02 3.50 12.87
N ILE A 50 -23.98 3.63 13.70
CA ILE A 50 -23.87 4.73 14.66
C ILE A 50 -23.76 6.08 13.94
N ALA A 51 -22.92 6.17 12.90
CA ALA A 51 -22.76 7.39 12.11
C ALA A 51 -24.07 7.81 11.42
N PHE A 52 -24.80 6.85 10.87
CA PHE A 52 -26.11 7.09 10.26
C PHE A 52 -27.11 7.63 11.28
N LEU A 53 -27.22 7.03 12.46
CA LEU A 53 -28.12 7.52 13.52
C LEU A 53 -27.73 8.92 14.02
N LEU A 54 -26.43 9.19 14.17
CA LEU A 54 -25.91 10.51 14.56
C LEU A 54 -26.14 11.56 13.48
N SER A 55 -26.19 11.18 12.21
CA SER A 55 -26.35 12.12 11.09
C SER A 55 -27.68 12.86 11.14
N PHE A 56 -28.73 12.26 11.72
CA PHE A 56 -30.02 12.94 11.92
C PHE A 56 -29.93 14.11 12.89
N LYS A 57 -29.01 14.05 13.87
CA LYS A 57 -28.86 15.08 14.90
C LYS A 57 -27.70 16.04 14.62
N TYR A 58 -26.61 15.54 14.02
CA TYR A 58 -25.38 16.29 13.78
C TYR A 58 -24.80 15.99 12.37
N PRO A 59 -25.49 16.36 11.28
CA PRO A 59 -25.11 15.96 9.92
C PRO A 59 -23.73 16.49 9.50
N GLU A 60 -23.43 17.77 9.79
CA GLU A 60 -22.15 18.38 9.41
C GLU A 60 -20.95 17.76 10.16
N LEU A 61 -21.13 17.44 11.44
CA LEU A 61 -20.08 16.83 12.25
C LEU A 61 -19.78 15.41 11.74
N VAL A 62 -20.81 14.62 11.46
CA VAL A 62 -20.66 13.28 10.87
C VAL A 62 -19.95 13.38 9.52
N ALA A 63 -20.38 14.29 8.63
CA ALA A 63 -19.76 14.45 7.32
C ALA A 63 -18.26 14.80 7.38
N ARG A 64 -17.82 15.53 8.41
CA ARG A 64 -16.41 15.92 8.58
C ARG A 64 -15.58 14.87 9.32
N VAL A 65 -16.08 14.39 10.46
CA VAL A 65 -15.30 13.54 11.39
C VAL A 65 -15.33 12.08 10.98
N TYR A 66 -16.49 11.59 10.51
CA TYR A 66 -16.67 10.17 10.22
C TYR A 66 -15.72 9.64 9.13
N PRO A 67 -15.51 10.32 7.99
CA PRO A 67 -14.56 9.85 6.97
C PRO A 67 -13.13 9.75 7.50
N ILE A 68 -12.72 10.71 8.34
CA ILE A 68 -11.37 10.72 8.95
C ILE A 68 -11.22 9.53 9.90
N LEU A 69 -12.22 9.28 10.73
CA LEU A 69 -12.21 8.17 11.69
C LEU A 69 -12.19 6.80 10.96
N LEU A 70 -12.95 6.68 9.88
CA LEU A 70 -12.98 5.48 9.03
C LEU A 70 -11.61 5.25 8.36
N LEU A 71 -10.97 6.32 7.87
CA LEU A 71 -9.63 6.26 7.30
C LEU A 71 -8.60 5.75 8.33
N ILE A 72 -8.62 6.26 9.56
CA ILE A 72 -7.73 5.83 10.65
C ILE A 72 -7.93 4.35 10.97
N ILE A 73 -9.18 3.88 11.10
CA ILE A 73 -9.48 2.47 11.39
C ILE A 73 -8.91 1.56 10.30
N ILE A 74 -9.14 1.88 9.02
CA ILE A 74 -8.61 1.10 7.90
C ILE A 74 -7.08 1.08 7.95
N TRP A 75 -6.45 2.22 8.23
CA TRP A 75 -4.99 2.33 8.31
C TRP A 75 -4.41 1.49 9.44
N VAL A 76 -5.02 1.53 10.63
CA VAL A 76 -4.59 0.75 11.79
C VAL A 76 -4.73 -0.75 11.52
N VAL A 77 -5.90 -1.20 11.05
CA VAL A 77 -6.11 -2.63 10.77
C VAL A 77 -5.19 -3.11 9.65
N GLY A 78 -5.04 -2.32 8.58
CA GLY A 78 -4.11 -2.61 7.50
C GLY A 78 -2.68 -2.75 8.00
N SER A 79 -2.22 -1.83 8.84
CA SER A 79 -0.87 -1.87 9.43
C SER A 79 -0.66 -3.09 10.32
N ILE A 80 -1.63 -3.44 11.17
CA ILE A 80 -1.57 -4.65 12.02
C ILE A 80 -1.50 -5.90 11.15
N LEU A 81 -2.30 -5.97 10.07
CA LEU A 81 -2.30 -7.10 9.15
C LEU A 81 -0.94 -7.23 8.47
N THR A 82 -0.42 -6.15 7.89
CA THR A 82 0.91 -6.13 7.25
C THR A 82 2.01 -6.52 8.24
N TYR A 83 1.94 -6.05 9.49
CA TYR A 83 2.89 -6.43 10.53
C TYR A 83 2.83 -7.93 10.86
N LYS A 84 1.62 -8.48 11.09
CA LYS A 84 1.44 -9.91 11.36
C LYS A 84 1.87 -10.79 10.19
N PHE A 85 1.63 -10.35 8.95
CA PHE A 85 2.13 -11.02 7.76
C PHE A 85 3.65 -11.02 7.69
N LYS A 86 4.29 -9.91 8.04
CA LYS A 86 5.75 -9.82 8.11
C LYS A 86 6.37 -10.69 9.20
N MET A 87 5.65 -10.89 10.30
CA MET A 87 6.07 -11.74 11.41
C MET A 87 5.79 -13.23 11.17
N SER A 88 4.85 -13.57 10.28
CA SER A 88 4.58 -14.95 9.87
C SER A 88 5.66 -15.42 8.90
N ALA A 89 6.08 -16.67 9.03
CA ALA A 89 7.14 -17.32 8.23
C ALA A 89 6.91 -17.35 6.70
N VAL A 90 5.84 -16.73 6.20
CA VAL A 90 5.52 -16.57 4.76
C VAL A 90 6.40 -15.51 4.09
N ASN A 91 7.02 -14.63 4.87
CA ASN A 91 7.95 -13.59 4.39
C ASN A 91 9.43 -13.95 4.57
N ALA A 92 9.76 -15.23 4.81
CA ALA A 92 11.12 -15.68 4.57
C ALA A 92 11.39 -15.40 3.08
N ILE A 93 12.20 -14.38 2.83
CA ILE A 93 12.78 -14.16 1.51
C ILE A 93 13.72 -15.35 1.34
N ASP A 94 13.24 -16.43 0.75
CA ASP A 94 14.12 -17.49 0.28
C ASP A 94 14.94 -16.87 -0.85
N GLU A 95 16.17 -16.46 -0.54
CA GLU A 95 17.13 -16.00 -1.55
C GLU A 95 17.36 -17.08 -2.62
N GLU A 96 17.13 -18.36 -2.30
CA GLU A 96 17.17 -19.47 -3.25
C GLU A 96 15.96 -19.53 -4.22
N GLU A 97 14.80 -18.95 -3.88
CA GLU A 97 13.61 -18.93 -4.76
C GLU A 97 13.51 -17.68 -5.66
N LEU A 98 14.34 -16.67 -5.45
CA LEU A 98 14.34 -15.44 -6.25
C LEU A 98 14.87 -15.72 -7.67
N THR A 99 13.97 -15.79 -8.64
CA THR A 99 14.34 -15.94 -10.05
C THR A 99 15.08 -14.68 -10.52
N GLU A 100 16.08 -14.77 -11.41
CA GLU A 100 16.84 -13.62 -11.98
C GLU A 100 15.95 -12.44 -12.45
N LYS A 101 14.71 -12.74 -12.88
CA LYS A 101 13.71 -11.75 -13.30
C LYS A 101 13.26 -10.85 -12.15
N GLU A 102 13.15 -11.35 -10.93
CA GLU A 102 12.73 -10.60 -9.75
C GLU A 102 13.84 -9.68 -9.24
N GLN A 103 15.11 -10.13 -9.27
CA GLN A 103 16.27 -9.27 -9.01
C GLN A 103 16.36 -8.08 -9.99
N LYS A 104 16.12 -8.31 -11.28
CA LYS A 104 16.09 -7.22 -12.29
C LYS A 104 14.93 -6.24 -12.07
N GLN A 105 13.79 -6.71 -11.55
CA GLN A 105 12.67 -5.84 -11.21
C GLN A 105 12.96 -4.97 -9.98
N LEU A 106 13.64 -5.52 -8.97
CA LEU A 106 14.06 -4.80 -7.76
C LEU A 106 14.99 -3.61 -8.07
N LYS A 107 15.83 -3.75 -9.11
CA LYS A 107 16.75 -2.68 -9.57
C LYS A 107 16.04 -1.42 -10.08
N HIS A 108 14.79 -1.53 -10.53
CA HIS A 108 14.00 -0.42 -11.08
C HIS A 108 12.81 -0.02 -10.21
N VAL A 109 12.76 -0.50 -8.96
CA VAL A 109 11.62 -0.20 -8.06
C VAL A 109 11.57 1.29 -7.74
N GLY A 110 12.70 1.95 -7.53
CA GLY A 110 12.78 3.39 -7.28
C GLY A 110 12.22 4.21 -8.44
N LEU A 111 12.66 3.92 -9.67
CA LEU A 111 12.17 4.62 -10.86
C LEU A 111 10.66 4.42 -11.06
N LYS A 112 10.17 3.18 -10.93
CA LYS A 112 8.74 2.87 -11.06
C LYS A 112 7.93 3.54 -9.95
N SER A 113 8.38 3.44 -8.71
CA SER A 113 7.68 4.04 -7.55
C SER A 113 7.64 5.56 -7.62
N GLY A 114 8.74 6.21 -8.01
CA GLY A 114 8.79 7.65 -8.26
C GLY A 114 7.84 8.07 -9.38
N LEU A 115 7.79 7.32 -10.48
CA LEU A 115 6.87 7.60 -11.59
C LEU A 115 5.39 7.48 -11.17
N TYR A 116 5.00 6.38 -10.50
CA TYR A 116 3.62 6.19 -10.04
C TYR A 116 3.23 7.23 -8.98
N PHE A 117 4.13 7.52 -8.05
CA PHE A 117 3.90 8.56 -7.03
C PHE A 117 3.77 9.93 -7.67
N GLY A 118 4.67 10.30 -8.59
CA GLY A 118 4.64 11.55 -9.32
C GLY A 118 3.37 11.74 -10.13
N LEU A 119 2.92 10.70 -10.84
CA LEU A 119 1.65 10.73 -11.58
C LEU A 119 0.45 10.90 -10.63
N GLY A 120 0.47 10.21 -9.50
CA GLY A 120 -0.56 10.33 -8.46
C GLY A 120 -0.61 11.74 -7.86
N MET A 121 0.54 12.34 -7.53
CA MET A 121 0.62 13.69 -6.98
C MET A 121 0.25 14.75 -8.01
N PHE A 122 0.68 14.59 -9.27
CA PHE A 122 0.36 15.51 -10.36
C PHE A 122 -1.15 15.62 -10.59
N LEU A 123 -1.89 14.52 -10.52
CA LEU A 123 -3.35 14.53 -10.67
C LEU A 123 -4.07 14.81 -9.34
N GLY A 124 -3.53 14.31 -8.24
CA GLY A 124 -4.18 14.32 -6.93
C GLY A 124 -4.11 15.65 -6.20
N MET A 125 -2.97 16.34 -6.23
CA MET A 125 -2.81 17.61 -5.50
C MET A 125 -3.69 18.73 -6.04
N PRO A 126 -3.82 18.93 -7.38
CA PRO A 126 -4.79 19.88 -7.93
C PRO A 126 -6.23 19.52 -7.56
N LEU A 127 -6.56 18.23 -7.44
CA LEU A 127 -7.89 17.79 -7.00
C LEU A 127 -8.14 18.16 -5.53
N VAL A 128 -7.13 18.01 -4.66
CA VAL A 128 -7.22 18.44 -3.26
C VAL A 128 -7.40 19.96 -3.18
N HIS A 129 -6.61 20.75 -3.91
CA HIS A 129 -6.76 22.20 -3.95
C HIS A 129 -8.13 22.64 -4.48
N PHE A 130 -8.68 21.93 -5.47
CA PHE A 130 -10.04 22.19 -5.94
C PHE A 130 -11.10 21.88 -4.88
N LEU A 131 -10.99 20.73 -4.19
CA LEU A 131 -11.97 20.31 -3.18
C LEU A 131 -11.91 21.13 -1.89
N VAL A 132 -10.70 21.54 -1.47
CA VAL A 132 -10.47 22.21 -0.18
C VAL A 132 -10.44 23.73 -0.33
N ASP A 133 -9.70 24.24 -1.31
CA ASP A 133 -9.47 25.67 -1.48
C ASP A 133 -10.34 26.30 -2.59
N HIS A 134 -11.19 25.50 -3.24
CA HIS A 134 -12.06 25.91 -4.36
C HIS A 134 -11.32 26.58 -5.52
N LYS A 135 -10.05 26.21 -5.70
CA LYS A 135 -9.21 26.69 -6.80
C LYS A 135 -9.53 25.95 -8.09
N ASP A 136 -9.34 26.62 -9.22
CA ASP A 136 -9.54 25.99 -10.53
C ASP A 136 -8.54 24.83 -10.76
N TYR A 137 -9.10 23.64 -11.03
CA TYR A 137 -8.33 22.41 -11.15
C TYR A 137 -7.33 22.45 -12.31
N PHE A 138 -7.74 22.93 -13.48
CA PHE A 138 -6.88 22.95 -14.66
C PHE A 138 -5.75 23.96 -14.52
N THR A 139 -6.02 25.09 -13.88
CA THR A 139 -5.01 26.12 -13.59
C THR A 139 -3.94 25.59 -12.64
N GLU A 140 -4.33 24.87 -11.58
CA GLU A 140 -3.37 24.25 -10.66
C GLU A 140 -2.64 23.05 -11.29
N LEU A 141 -3.30 22.28 -12.17
CA LEU A 141 -2.71 21.14 -12.89
C LEU A 141 -1.60 21.57 -13.87
N PHE A 142 -1.84 22.64 -14.63
CA PHE A 142 -0.88 23.16 -15.61
C PHE A 142 0.01 24.29 -15.06
N SER A 143 -0.03 24.55 -13.76
CA SER A 143 0.87 25.50 -13.11
C SER A 143 2.31 25.01 -13.17
N PHE A 144 3.20 25.82 -13.76
CA PHE A 144 4.63 25.50 -13.90
C PHE A 144 5.28 25.19 -12.54
N ARG A 145 4.88 25.91 -11.49
CA ARG A 145 5.38 25.69 -10.13
C ARG A 145 5.01 24.31 -9.60
N ASN A 146 3.76 23.89 -9.81
CA ASN A 146 3.25 22.61 -9.32
C ASN A 146 3.81 21.42 -10.13
N MET A 147 4.00 21.61 -11.44
CA MET A 147 4.71 20.63 -12.27
C MET A 147 6.15 20.44 -11.77
N LEU A 148 6.87 21.53 -11.50
CA LEU A 148 8.26 21.46 -11.07
C LEU A 148 8.38 20.82 -9.68
N SER A 149 7.52 21.18 -8.73
CA SER A 149 7.49 20.57 -7.39
C SER A 149 7.12 19.09 -7.47
N GLY A 150 6.11 18.73 -8.26
CA GLY A 150 5.69 17.34 -8.46
C GLY A 150 6.80 16.46 -9.05
N ILE A 151 7.58 16.97 -10.01
CA ILE A 151 8.74 16.26 -10.56
C ILE A 151 9.82 16.07 -9.49
N PHE A 152 10.12 17.11 -8.71
CA PHE A 152 11.11 17.02 -7.65
C PHE A 152 10.70 16.02 -6.56
N GLU A 153 9.45 16.08 -6.10
CA GLU A 153 8.86 15.15 -5.14
C GLU A 153 8.88 13.71 -5.66
N ALA A 154 8.56 13.49 -6.93
CA ALA A 154 8.61 12.18 -7.59
C ALA A 154 10.02 11.58 -7.59
N ILE A 155 11.03 12.39 -7.94
CA ILE A 155 12.44 11.96 -7.95
C ILE A 155 12.91 11.65 -6.52
N LEU A 156 12.63 12.54 -5.57
CA LEU A 156 13.00 12.36 -4.17
C LEU A 156 12.39 11.09 -3.58
N PHE A 157 11.08 10.89 -3.79
CA PHE A 157 10.37 9.70 -3.33
C PHE A 157 10.93 8.42 -3.98
N GLY A 158 11.16 8.44 -5.29
CA GLY A 158 11.76 7.32 -6.01
C GLY A 158 13.15 6.95 -5.49
N ALA A 159 13.97 7.94 -5.15
CA ALA A 159 15.29 7.72 -4.56
C ALA A 159 15.21 7.09 -3.16
N ILE A 160 14.32 7.59 -2.30
CA ILE A 160 14.07 7.01 -0.97
C ILE A 160 13.64 5.55 -1.08
N MET A 161 12.67 5.27 -1.97
CA MET A 161 12.17 3.91 -2.18
C MET A 161 13.26 2.98 -2.72
N GLN A 162 14.14 3.45 -3.62
CA GLN A 162 15.29 2.66 -4.07
C GLN A 162 16.25 2.35 -2.92
N GLY A 163 16.52 3.33 -2.05
CA GLY A 163 17.36 3.16 -0.87
C GLY A 163 16.81 2.10 0.10
N LEU A 164 15.50 2.14 0.37
CA LEU A 164 14.84 1.15 1.23
C LEU A 164 14.90 -0.27 0.66
N VAL A 165 14.69 -0.42 -0.65
CA VAL A 165 14.80 -1.74 -1.32
C VAL A 165 16.24 -2.26 -1.26
N ASN A 166 17.23 -1.42 -1.58
CA ASN A 166 18.63 -1.82 -1.51
C ASN A 166 19.05 -2.22 -0.08
N ALA A 167 18.55 -1.51 0.95
CA ALA A 167 18.80 -1.85 2.34
C ALA A 167 18.20 -3.22 2.72
N ARG A 168 16.98 -3.53 2.26
CA ARG A 168 16.35 -4.85 2.48
C ARG A 168 17.12 -5.98 1.80
N ILE A 169 17.58 -5.77 0.57
CA ILE A 169 18.42 -6.76 -0.14
C ILE A 169 19.71 -7.01 0.64
N LYS A 170 20.35 -5.95 1.16
CA LYS A 170 21.57 -6.09 1.97
C LYS A 170 21.32 -6.84 3.29
N GLN A 171 20.18 -6.62 3.93
CA GLN A 171 19.79 -7.34 5.14
C GLN A 171 19.53 -8.82 4.89
N ALA A 172 18.85 -9.16 3.79
CA ALA A 172 18.61 -10.55 3.40
C ALA A 172 19.93 -11.32 3.19
N LYS A 173 20.85 -10.75 2.40
CA LYS A 173 22.20 -11.32 2.18
C LYS A 173 22.99 -11.56 3.47
N SER A 174 22.94 -10.59 4.39
CA SER A 174 23.64 -10.69 5.67
C SER A 174 23.00 -11.69 6.64
N GLN A 175 21.75 -12.10 6.43
CA GLN A 175 21.11 -13.17 7.20
C GLN A 175 21.48 -14.53 6.62
N ALA A 176 21.48 -14.68 5.29
CA ALA A 176 21.92 -15.91 4.63
C ALA A 176 23.37 -16.29 4.98
N GLU A 177 24.31 -15.33 4.98
CA GLU A 177 25.71 -15.56 5.37
C GLU A 177 25.93 -15.93 6.85
N LYS A 178 24.93 -15.76 7.73
CA LYS A 178 25.04 -16.11 9.15
C LYS A 178 24.48 -17.49 9.49
N ASP A 179 23.68 -18.04 8.60
CA ASP A 179 23.05 -19.35 8.76
C ASP A 179 23.86 -20.48 8.07
N ASP A 180 24.92 -20.11 7.30
CA ASP A 180 26.00 -20.98 6.78
C ASP A 180 27.20 -21.07 7.74
#